data_AF-A0A814RUE6-F1
#
_entry.id   AF-A0A814RUE6-F1
#
_cell.length_a   1.000
_cell.length_b   1.000
_cell.length_c   1.000
_cell.angle_alpha   90.00
_cell.angle_beta   90.00
_cell.angle_gamma   90.00
#
_symmetry.space_group_name_H-M   'P 1'
#
loop_
_entity.id
_entity.type
_entity.pdbx_description
1 polymer ?
#
loop_
_entity_poly.entity_id
_entity_poly.type
_entity_poly.pdbx_seq_one_letter_code
_entity_poly.pdbx_strand_id
1 'polypeptide(L)'
;MIDDPHSTYEQTEHTLGIGSSAVNSIIHEYLKLHKICTRWVPHQLTDDQKQFRIQFYLDSLERFERGQSRSVFDIITGDESWFYHYDPTTKQQSKVWVSQADPRPTKV
;
A
#
# COMPACT_ATOMS: atom_id res chain seq x y z
N MET A 1 9.50 -19.81 -0.67
CA MET A 1 8.14 -19.41 -0.21
C MET A 1 8.20 -18.40 0.92
N ILE A 2 9.13 -18.54 1.87
CA ILE A 2 9.33 -17.57 2.96
C ILE A 2 10.20 -16.37 2.51
N ASP A 3 11.05 -16.54 1.49
CA ASP A 3 11.97 -15.47 1.05
C ASP A 3 11.39 -14.48 0.03
N ASP A 4 10.37 -14.87 -0.75
CA ASP A 4 9.68 -13.98 -1.70
C ASP A 4 8.17 -13.95 -1.41
N PRO A 5 7.66 -12.85 -0.83
CA PRO A 5 6.25 -12.70 -0.51
C PRO A 5 5.36 -12.56 -1.76
N HIS A 6 5.91 -12.32 -2.95
CA HIS A 6 5.15 -12.18 -4.20
C HIS A 6 4.81 -13.51 -4.90
N SER A 7 5.38 -14.63 -4.44
CA SER A 7 5.32 -15.92 -5.13
C SER A 7 3.89 -16.37 -5.49
N THR A 8 3.69 -16.88 -6.70
CA THR A 8 2.39 -17.45 -7.14
C THR A 8 2.19 -18.86 -6.60
N TYR A 9 0.95 -19.36 -6.67
CA TYR A 9 0.66 -20.76 -6.35
C TYR A 9 1.45 -21.69 -7.26
N GLU A 10 1.49 -21.44 -8.58
CA GLU A 10 2.20 -22.30 -9.54
C GLU A 10 3.69 -22.34 -9.26
N GLN A 11 4.31 -21.19 -8.94
CA GLN A 11 5.72 -21.14 -8.54
C GLN A 11 5.97 -21.95 -7.28
N THR A 12 5.04 -21.90 -6.33
CA THR A 12 5.14 -22.64 -5.06
C THR A 12 4.99 -24.14 -5.27
N GLU A 13 4.01 -24.57 -6.07
CA GLU A 13 3.79 -25.96 -6.47
C GLU A 13 5.01 -26.53 -7.18
N HIS A 14 5.53 -25.80 -8.18
CA HIS A 14 6.70 -26.21 -8.95
C HIS A 14 7.96 -26.30 -8.08
N THR A 15 8.16 -25.35 -7.17
CA THR A 15 9.34 -25.33 -6.29
C THR A 15 9.32 -26.46 -5.26
N LEU A 16 8.14 -26.79 -4.72
CA LEU A 16 7.99 -27.79 -3.66
C LEU A 16 7.66 -29.19 -4.20
N GLY A 17 7.26 -29.31 -5.48
CA GLY A 17 6.87 -30.58 -6.10
C GLY A 17 5.60 -31.19 -5.51
N ILE A 18 4.71 -30.37 -4.94
CA ILE A 18 3.47 -30.82 -4.29
C ILE A 18 2.23 -30.33 -5.05
N GLY A 19 1.14 -31.08 -4.95
CA GLY A 19 -0.11 -30.75 -5.62
C GLY A 19 -0.80 -29.51 -5.05
N SER A 20 -1.63 -28.84 -5.86
CA SER A 20 -2.33 -27.60 -5.53
C SER A 20 -3.13 -27.66 -4.23
N SER A 21 -3.79 -28.78 -3.95
CA SER A 21 -4.55 -28.97 -2.71
C SER A 21 -3.65 -28.92 -1.48
N ALA A 22 -2.46 -29.53 -1.55
CA ALA A 22 -1.50 -29.52 -0.45
C ALA A 22 -0.94 -28.11 -0.22
N VAL A 23 -0.59 -27.39 -1.29
CA VAL A 23 -0.16 -25.98 -1.20
C VAL A 23 -1.25 -25.12 -0.55
N ASN A 24 -2.50 -25.28 -0.99
CA ASN A 24 -3.62 -24.51 -0.47
C ASN A 24 -3.85 -24.75 1.03
N SER A 25 -3.84 -26.00 1.48
CA SER A 25 -3.95 -26.32 2.90
C SER A 25 -2.77 -25.78 3.69
N ILE A 26 -1.52 -25.91 3.21
CA ILE A 26 -0.34 -25.36 3.89
C ILE A 26 -0.46 -23.84 4.07
N ILE A 27 -0.76 -23.10 2.99
CA ILE A 27 -0.83 -21.64 3.02
C ILE A 27 -1.94 -21.15 3.94
N HIS A 28 -3.16 -21.67 3.83
CA HIS A 28 -4.30 -21.12 4.55
C HIS A 28 -4.59 -21.78 5.90
N GLU A 29 -4.33 -23.08 6.04
CA GLU A 29 -4.68 -23.81 7.25
C GLU A 29 -3.51 -23.88 8.23
N TYR A 30 -2.29 -24.12 7.76
CA TYR A 30 -1.12 -24.25 8.63
C TYR A 30 -0.41 -22.91 8.85
N LEU A 31 -0.19 -22.13 7.79
CA LEU A 31 0.52 -20.85 7.86
C LEU A 31 -0.41 -19.65 8.07
N LYS A 32 -1.72 -19.82 7.87
CA LYS A 32 -2.75 -18.77 8.01
C LYS A 32 -2.47 -17.52 7.17
N LEU A 33 -1.88 -17.68 5.99
CA LEU A 33 -1.55 -16.60 5.07
C LEU A 33 -2.70 -16.26 4.14
N HIS A 34 -2.76 -14.99 3.73
CA HIS A 34 -3.70 -14.45 2.75
C HIS A 34 -2.94 -13.69 1.67
N LYS A 35 -3.39 -13.78 0.42
CA LYS A 35 -2.78 -13.05 -0.69
C LYS A 35 -3.50 -11.72 -0.92
N ILE A 36 -2.85 -10.61 -0.57
CA ILE A 36 -3.43 -9.26 -0.65
C ILE A 36 -2.61 -8.32 -1.51
N CYS A 37 -3.26 -7.40 -2.22
CA CYS A 37 -2.55 -6.37 -2.98
C CYS A 37 -1.93 -5.37 -2.01
N THR A 38 -0.64 -5.03 -2.23
CA THR A 38 0.02 -3.94 -1.51
C THR A 38 -0.71 -2.62 -1.74
N ARG A 39 -0.71 -1.77 -0.71
CA ARG A 39 -1.23 -0.40 -0.80
C ARG A 39 -0.14 0.51 -1.36
N TRP A 40 -0.43 1.21 -2.46
CA TRP A 40 0.50 2.21 -2.97
C TRP A 40 0.52 3.46 -2.07
N VAL A 41 1.71 3.98 -1.75
CA VAL A 41 1.92 5.24 -1.02
C VAL A 41 2.98 6.06 -1.76
N PRO A 42 2.75 7.37 -2.02
CA PRO A 42 3.71 8.17 -2.81
C PRO A 42 5.12 8.26 -2.22
N HIS A 43 5.20 8.25 -0.88
CA HIS A 43 6.48 8.38 -0.17
C HIS A 43 6.35 7.83 1.25
N GLN A 44 7.42 7.24 1.76
CA GLN A 44 7.55 6.93 3.18
C GLN A 44 8.05 8.16 3.93
N LEU A 45 7.15 8.78 4.70
CA LEU A 45 7.46 9.96 5.46
C LEU A 45 8.28 9.61 6.71
N THR A 46 9.31 10.42 6.99
CA THR A 46 10.00 10.45 8.29
C THR A 46 9.07 10.98 9.38
N ASP A 47 9.39 10.71 10.63
CA ASP A 47 8.57 11.19 11.75
C ASP A 47 8.55 12.72 11.84
N ASP A 48 9.67 13.39 11.52
CA ASP A 48 9.74 14.85 11.44
C ASP A 48 8.84 15.42 10.33
N GLN A 49 8.82 14.80 9.15
CA GLN A 49 7.90 15.19 8.07
C GLN A 49 6.43 14.99 8.47
N LYS A 50 6.09 13.94 9.22
CA LYS A 50 4.73 13.74 9.74
C LYS A 50 4.36 14.82 10.73
N GLN A 51 5.26 15.16 11.67
CA GLN A 51 5.03 16.23 12.63
C GLN A 51 4.83 17.57 11.93
N PHE A 52 5.70 17.92 10.98
CA PHE A 52 5.56 19.14 10.19
C PHE A 52 4.22 19.22 9.46
N ARG A 53 3.77 18.11 8.86
CA ARG A 53 2.45 18.05 8.20
C ARG A 53 1.29 18.27 9.18
N ILE A 54 1.37 17.73 10.39
CA ILE A 54 0.34 17.93 11.42
C ILE A 54 0.31 19.41 11.82
N GLN A 55 1.46 20.02 12.10
CA GLN A 55 1.55 21.43 12.46
C GLN A 55 0.99 22.33 11.36
N PHE A 56 1.43 22.14 10.11
CA PHE A 56 0.93 22.90 8.96
C PHE A 56 -0.59 22.77 8.79
N TYR A 57 -1.14 21.57 9.02
CA TYR A 57 -2.58 21.33 8.95
C TYR A 57 -3.33 22.08 10.05
N LEU A 58 -2.83 22.06 11.29
CA LEU A 58 -3.45 22.76 12.42
C LEU A 58 -3.46 24.27 12.19
N ASP A 59 -2.33 24.85 11.76
CA ASP A 59 -2.20 26.27 11.43
C ASP A 59 -3.16 26.68 10.30
N SER A 60 -3.24 25.85 9.25
CA SER A 60 -4.16 26.07 8.13
C SER A 60 -5.62 26.01 8.59
N LEU A 61 -5.95 25.07 9.48
CA LEU A 61 -7.29 24.91 10.00
C LEU A 61 -7.72 26.12 10.83
N GLU A 62 -6.83 26.67 11.65
CA GLU A 62 -7.07 27.91 12.39
C GLU A 62 -7.25 29.10 11.44
N ARG A 63 -6.35 29.25 10.46
CA ARG A 63 -6.41 30.31 9.45
C ARG A 63 -7.73 30.35 8.68
N PHE A 64 -8.33 29.19 8.41
CA PHE A 64 -9.61 29.08 7.70
C PHE A 64 -10.81 28.95 8.63
N GLU A 65 -10.68 29.34 9.90
CA GLU A 65 -11.75 29.33 10.91
C GLU A 65 -12.45 27.96 10.98
N ARG A 66 -11.66 26.89 10.91
CA ARG A 66 -12.14 25.50 10.88
C ARG A 66 -13.16 25.23 9.77
N GLY A 67 -13.01 25.91 8.63
CA GLY A 67 -13.87 25.78 7.46
C GLY A 67 -15.04 26.76 7.40
N GLN A 68 -15.15 27.70 8.35
CA GLN A 68 -16.17 28.75 8.31
C GLN A 68 -15.77 29.91 7.39
N SER A 69 -14.46 30.12 7.20
CA SER A 69 -13.95 31.20 6.38
C SER A 69 -14.15 30.91 4.88
N ARG A 70 -14.76 31.88 4.16
CA ARG A 70 -14.88 31.83 2.70
C ARG A 70 -13.56 32.06 1.97
N SER A 71 -12.50 32.48 2.65
CA SER A 71 -11.18 32.72 2.05
C SER A 71 -10.54 31.47 1.43
N VAL A 72 -11.03 30.27 1.75
CA VAL A 72 -10.65 29.02 1.06
C VAL A 72 -10.95 29.10 -0.44
N PHE A 73 -12.01 29.81 -0.86
CA PHE A 73 -12.39 29.95 -2.26
C PHE A 73 -11.43 30.84 -3.07
N ASP A 74 -10.59 31.63 -2.39
CA ASP A 74 -9.60 32.48 -3.03
C ASP A 74 -8.29 31.72 -3.33
N ILE A 75 -8.17 30.46 -2.89
CA ILE A 75 -6.99 29.63 -3.13
C ILE A 75 -6.99 29.14 -4.58
N ILE A 76 -6.02 29.60 -5.35
CA ILE A 76 -5.68 29.03 -6.66
C ILE A 76 -4.53 28.07 -6.46
N THR A 77 -4.71 26.80 -6.87
CA THR A 77 -3.68 25.76 -6.81
C THR A 77 -3.47 25.14 -8.18
N GLY A 78 -2.26 24.63 -8.43
CA GLY A 78 -1.91 23.87 -9.61
C GLY A 78 -0.89 22.79 -9.24
N ASP A 79 -0.93 21.67 -9.94
CA ASP A 79 0.05 20.58 -9.80
C ASP A 79 0.27 19.94 -11.18
N GLU A 80 1.44 19.32 -11.37
CA GLU A 80 1.79 18.64 -12.61
C GLU A 80 1.74 17.13 -12.41
N SER A 81 1.05 16.43 -13.31
CA SER A 81 0.94 14.97 -13.28
C SER A 81 1.59 14.35 -14.50
N TRP A 82 2.51 13.42 -14.27
CA TRP A 82 3.13 12.62 -15.32
C TRP A 82 2.27 11.39 -15.63
N PHE A 83 1.85 11.24 -16.87
CA PHE A 83 1.13 10.06 -17.35
C PHE A 83 2.10 9.19 -18.15
N TYR A 84 2.51 8.06 -17.55
CA TYR A 84 3.33 7.08 -18.24
C TYR A 84 2.52 6.36 -19.32
N HIS A 85 3.17 6.09 -20.47
CA HIS A 85 2.58 5.26 -21.53
C HIS A 85 2.45 3.77 -21.13
N TYR A 86 3.15 3.35 -20.07
CA TYR A 86 3.13 1.99 -19.55
C TYR A 86 3.23 1.97 -18.02
N ASP A 87 2.44 1.11 -17.37
CA ASP A 87 2.53 0.86 -15.92
C ASP A 87 3.41 -0.38 -15.68
N PRO A 88 4.60 -0.24 -15.06
CA PRO A 88 5.55 -1.33 -14.89
C PRO A 88 5.10 -2.40 -13.90
N THR A 89 4.03 -2.20 -13.12
CA THR A 89 3.56 -3.26 -12.22
C THR A 89 2.07 -3.19 -11.99
N THR A 90 1.35 -4.17 -12.52
CA THR A 90 -0.10 -4.29 -12.33
C THR A 90 -0.44 -4.55 -10.86
N LYS A 91 -1.66 -4.18 -10.47
CA LYS A 91 -2.25 -4.52 -9.16
C LYS A 91 -2.19 -6.02 -8.84
N GLN A 92 -2.17 -6.89 -9.84
CA GLN A 92 -2.07 -8.34 -9.64
C GLN A 92 -0.64 -8.75 -9.22
N GLN A 93 0.38 -8.16 -9.86
CA GLN A 93 1.79 -8.40 -9.51
C GLN A 93 2.17 -7.81 -8.15
N SER A 94 1.42 -6.81 -7.67
CA SER A 94 1.64 -6.21 -6.35
C SER A 94 1.09 -7.05 -5.18
N LYS A 95 0.52 -8.22 -5.45
CA LYS A 95 -0.01 -9.13 -4.44
C LYS A 95 1.10 -9.82 -3.67
N VAL A 96 0.94 -9.88 -2.36
CA VAL A 96 1.86 -10.54 -1.44
C VAL A 96 1.13 -11.41 -0.44
N TRP A 97 1.82 -12.45 0.04
CA TRP A 97 1.39 -13.29 1.15
C TRP A 97 1.59 -12.55 2.48
N VAL A 98 0.52 -12.47 3.28
CA VAL A 98 0.50 -11.71 4.54
C VAL A 98 -0.19 -12.53 5.62
N SER A 99 0.33 -12.49 6.84
CA SER A 99 -0.31 -13.10 8.01
C SER A 99 -1.59 -12.36 8.38
N GLN A 100 -2.55 -13.04 9.02
CA GLN A 100 -3.79 -12.41 9.49
C GLN A 100 -3.56 -11.25 10.47
N ALA A 101 -2.46 -11.28 11.23
CA ALA A 101 -2.14 -10.24 12.22
C ALA A 101 -1.37 -9.05 11.63
N ASP A 102 -0.81 -9.21 10.43
CA ASP A 102 0.11 -8.21 9.87
C ASP A 102 -0.66 -7.07 9.19
N PRO A 103 -0.15 -5.84 9.29
CA PRO A 103 -0.73 -4.71 8.56
C PRO A 103 -0.57 -4.93 7.06
N ARG A 104 -1.48 -4.32 6.28
CA ARG A 104 -1.38 -4.37 4.81
C ARG A 104 -0.05 -3.74 4.38
N PRO A 105 0.79 -4.47 3.63
CA PRO A 105 2.08 -3.96 3.20
C PRO A 105 1.90 -2.80 2.22
N THR A 106 2.86 -1.88 2.25
CA THR A 106 2.87 -0.71 1.39
C THR A 106 3.93 -0.85 0.31
N LYS A 107 3.57 -0.41 -0.89
CA LYS A 107 4.50 -0.21 -2.00
C LYS A 107 4.71 1.28 -2.13
N VAL A 108 5.96 1.73 -2.05
CA VAL A 108 6.34 3.11 -2.40
C VAL A 108 6.45 3.21 -3.91
#